data_AF-A0A6J5GQJ0-F1
#
_entry.id   AF-A0A6J5GQJ0-F1
#
_cell.length_a   1.000
_cell.length_b   1.000
_cell.length_c   1.000
_cell.angle_alpha   90.00
_cell.angle_beta   90.00
_cell.angle_gamma   90.00
#
_symmetry.space_group_name_H-M   'P 1'
#
loop_
_entity.id
_entity.type
_entity.pdbx_description
1 polymer ?
#
loop_
_entity_poly.entity_id
_entity_poly.type
_entity_poly.pdbx_seq_one_letter_code
_entity_poly.pdbx_strand_id
1 'polypeptide(L)'
;MKIRVHIDRLVLDGVPLPSGSSGLETARLRSAVESELAKLLARSGLGPELAAGRRLARIDAPPLQAASDRPATGHGMGQAIAHSVHGALAGAGAVKKGKMP
;
A
#
# COMPACT_ATOMS: atom_id res chain seq x y z
N MET A 1 -13.48 -15.50 16.31
CA MET A 1 -12.60 -15.37 15.12
C MET A 1 -11.46 -14.40 15.46
N LYS A 2 -10.22 -14.65 15.04
CA LYS A 2 -9.06 -13.79 15.35
C LYS A 2 -8.53 -13.17 14.06
N ILE A 3 -8.89 -11.91 13.79
CA ILE A 3 -8.38 -11.15 12.63
C ILE A 3 -7.17 -10.32 13.11
N ARG A 4 -6.05 -10.42 12.40
CA ARG A 4 -4.89 -9.53 12.58
C ARG A 4 -4.73 -8.70 11.31
N VAL A 5 -4.92 -7.39 11.43
CA VAL A 5 -4.76 -6.44 10.31
C VAL A 5 -3.44 -5.71 10.51
N HIS A 6 -2.58 -5.73 9.49
CA HIS A 6 -1.36 -4.94 9.46
C HIS A 6 -1.59 -3.78 8.48
N ILE A 7 -1.42 -2.55 8.95
CA ILE A 7 -1.61 -1.33 8.16
C ILE A 7 -0.27 -0.60 8.12
N ASP A 8 0.44 -0.73 7.00
CA ASP A 8 1.74 -0.08 6.79
C ASP A 8 1.58 1.44 6.69
N ARG A 9 0.53 1.91 6.00
CA ARG A 9 0.25 3.32 5.79
C ARG A 9 -1.26 3.59 5.81
N LEU A 10 -1.67 4.53 6.67
CA LEU A 10 -3.02 5.10 6.66
C LEU A 10 -2.94 6.49 6.03
N VAL A 11 -3.60 6.67 4.88
CA VAL A 11 -3.72 7.97 4.21
C VAL A 11 -5.18 8.39 4.32
N LEU A 12 -5.40 9.56 4.93
CA LEU A 12 -6.71 10.18 5.02
C LEU A 12 -6.64 11.47 4.23
N ASP A 13 -7.32 11.49 3.08
CA ASP A 13 -7.39 12.67 2.23
C ASP A 13 -8.65 13.49 2.58
N GLY A 14 -8.54 14.81 2.50
CA GLY A 14 -9.66 15.74 2.73
C GLY A 14 -10.14 15.86 4.19
N VAL A 15 -9.42 15.36 5.19
CA VAL A 15 -9.77 15.57 6.60
C VAL A 15 -9.27 16.94 7.05
N PRO A 16 -10.17 17.88 7.40
CA PRO A 16 -9.77 19.21 7.85
C PRO A 16 -9.19 19.10 9.26
N LEU A 17 -7.88 18.94 9.36
CA LEU A 17 -7.16 19.12 10.62
C LEU A 17 -6.79 20.61 10.76
N PRO A 18 -6.96 21.21 11.94
CA PRO A 18 -6.57 22.61 12.17
C PRO A 18 -5.11 22.84 11.74
N SER A 19 -4.82 23.92 11.04
CA SER A 19 -3.44 24.29 10.71
C SER A 19 -2.64 24.47 12.01
N GLY A 20 -1.61 23.64 12.19
CA GLY A 20 -0.83 23.55 13.44
C GLY A 20 -1.23 22.40 14.36
N SER A 21 -2.15 21.52 13.91
CA SER A 21 -2.55 20.34 14.66
C SER A 21 -1.33 19.48 15.03
N SER A 22 -1.15 19.31 16.33
CA SER A 22 -0.03 18.58 16.92
C SER A 22 -0.10 17.10 16.53
N GLY A 23 1.04 16.39 16.55
CA GLY A 23 1.07 14.94 16.31
C GLY A 23 0.09 14.15 17.20
N LEU A 24 -0.34 14.72 18.33
CA LEU A 24 -1.35 14.15 19.21
C LEU A 24 -2.75 14.04 18.57
N GLU A 25 -3.20 15.04 17.81
CA GLU A 25 -4.54 15.02 17.17
C GLU A 25 -4.57 14.02 16.03
N THR A 26 -3.50 13.97 15.23
CA THR A 26 -3.30 12.94 14.21
C THR A 26 -3.28 11.54 14.83
N ALA A 27 -2.61 11.37 15.97
CA ALA A 27 -2.59 10.08 16.68
C ALA A 27 -3.97 9.69 17.21
N ARG A 28 -4.75 10.64 17.74
CA ARG A 28 -6.13 10.41 18.18
C ARG A 28 -7.04 10.01 17.03
N LEU A 29 -6.96 10.72 15.90
CA LEU A 29 -7.72 10.39 14.70
C LEU A 29 -7.38 8.99 14.20
N ARG A 30 -6.08 8.65 14.12
CA ARG A 30 -5.63 7.31 13.74
C ARG A 30 -6.21 6.24 14.66
N SER A 31 -6.11 6.42 15.97
CA SER A 31 -6.63 5.46 16.95
C SER A 31 -8.15 5.27 16.83
N ALA A 32 -8.90 6.35 16.60
CA ALA A 32 -10.34 6.29 16.37
C ALA A 32 -10.69 5.48 15.11
N VAL A 33 -9.98 5.73 14.00
CA VAL A 33 -10.16 5.00 12.74
C VAL A 33 -9.84 3.51 12.91
N GLU A 34 -8.74 3.18 13.58
CA GLU A 34 -8.35 1.78 13.84
C GLU A 34 -9.40 1.05 14.69
N SER A 35 -9.95 1.72 15.71
CA SER A 35 -11.01 1.16 16.57
C SER A 35 -12.31 0.89 15.80
N GLU A 36 -12.77 1.84 14.99
CA GLU A 36 -13.97 1.66 14.17
C GLU A 36 -13.77 0.59 13.09
N LEU A 37 -12.60 0.54 12.46
CA LEU A 37 -12.27 -0.53 11.52
C LEU A 37 -12.31 -1.90 12.20
N ALA A 38 -11.76 -2.03 13.40
CA ALA A 38 -11.82 -3.27 14.17
C ALA A 38 -13.26 -3.70 14.48
N LYS A 39 -14.13 -2.75 14.86
CA LYS A 39 -15.56 -3.01 15.10
C LYS A 39 -16.28 -3.46 13.82
N LEU A 40 -16.02 -2.79 12.70
CA LEU A 40 -16.59 -3.14 11.40
C LEU A 40 -16.18 -4.55 10.97
N LEU A 41 -14.90 -4.88 11.11
CA LEU A 41 -14.38 -6.21 10.81
C LEU A 41 -14.94 -7.30 11.75
N ALA A 42 -15.16 -6.97 13.02
CA ALA A 42 -15.78 -7.89 13.96
C ALA A 42 -17.25 -8.15 13.63
N ARG A 43 -17.99 -7.12 13.19
CA ARG A 43 -19.42 -7.22 12.87
C ARG A 43 -19.70 -7.82 11.50
N SER A 44 -18.96 -7.40 10.49
CA SER A 44 -19.19 -7.75 9.08
C SER A 44 -18.30 -8.88 8.59
N GLY A 45 -17.29 -9.27 9.37
CA GLY A 45 -16.26 -10.21 8.93
C GLY A 45 -15.36 -9.59 7.85
N LEU A 46 -14.58 -10.45 7.20
CA LEU A 46 -13.86 -10.09 5.98
C LEU A 46 -14.76 -10.40 4.79
N GLY A 47 -14.77 -9.54 3.77
CA GLY A 47 -15.42 -9.85 2.50
C GLY A 47 -14.89 -11.17 1.92
N PRO A 48 -15.66 -11.89 1.09
CA PRO A 48 -15.36 -13.26 0.66
C PRO A 48 -13.95 -13.42 0.05
N GLU A 49 -13.47 -12.40 -0.65
CA GLU A 49 -12.13 -12.31 -1.22
C GLU A 49 -10.99 -12.38 -0.18
N LEU A 50 -11.09 -11.57 0.88
CA LEU A 50 -10.11 -11.58 1.97
C LEU A 50 -10.31 -12.78 2.91
N ALA A 51 -11.56 -13.19 3.13
CA ALA A 51 -11.90 -14.36 3.94
C ALA A 51 -11.37 -15.65 3.34
N ALA A 52 -11.33 -15.76 2.01
CA ALA A 52 -10.74 -16.88 1.28
C ALA A 52 -9.20 -16.89 1.35
N GLY A 53 -8.57 -15.93 2.03
CA GLY A 53 -7.12 -15.83 2.11
C GLY A 53 -6.47 -15.59 0.75
N ARG A 54 -7.19 -15.00 -0.22
CA ARG A 54 -6.63 -14.71 -1.55
C ARG A 54 -5.41 -13.82 -1.37
N ARG A 55 -4.25 -14.35 -1.79
CA ARG A 55 -3.11 -13.50 -2.12
C ARG A 55 -3.57 -12.56 -3.22
N LEU A 56 -3.61 -11.26 -2.91
CA LEU A 56 -3.65 -10.24 -3.94
C LEU A 56 -2.48 -10.50 -4.90
N ALA A 57 -2.72 -10.39 -6.21
CA ALA A 57 -1.66 -10.55 -7.20
C ALA A 57 -0.55 -9.55 -6.87
N ARG A 58 0.61 -10.08 -6.47
CA ARG A 58 1.78 -9.29 -6.09
C ARG A 58 2.85 -9.50 -7.16
N ILE A 59 3.47 -8.41 -7.56
CA ILE A 59 4.64 -8.41 -8.42
C ILE A 59 5.75 -7.68 -7.69
N ASP A 60 6.91 -8.30 -7.58
CA ASP A 60 8.08 -7.64 -7.01
C ASP A 60 8.75 -6.84 -8.14
N ALA A 61 8.95 -5.54 -7.90
CA ALA A 61 9.59 -4.62 -8.82
C ALA A 61 10.94 -4.17 -8.25
N PRO A 62 11.93 -3.82 -9.11
CA PRO A 62 13.22 -3.32 -8.65
C PRO A 62 13.08 -2.10 -7.72
N PRO A 63 13.89 -2.01 -6.65
CA PRO A 63 13.84 -0.91 -5.70
C PRO A 63 14.21 0.42 -6.38
N LEU A 64 13.49 1.49 -6.02
CA LEU A 64 13.76 2.84 -6.50
C LEU A 64 14.65 3.57 -5.50
N GLN A 65 15.75 4.14 -5.97
CA GLN A 65 16.57 5.06 -5.17
C GLN A 65 16.06 6.49 -5.37
N ALA A 66 15.43 7.02 -4.34
CA ALA A 66 15.17 8.45 -4.25
C ALA A 66 16.51 9.12 -3.89
N ALA A 67 17.12 9.83 -4.84
CA ALA A 67 18.32 10.60 -4.56
C ALA A 67 18.00 11.66 -3.49
N SER A 68 18.63 11.55 -2.32
CA SER A 68 18.40 12.38 -1.14
C SER A 68 19.07 13.76 -1.23
N ASP A 69 19.87 13.99 -2.26
CA ASP A 69 20.74 15.17 -2.42
C ASP A 69 20.17 16.25 -3.37
N ARG A 70 19.08 15.96 -4.09
CA ARG A 70 18.34 16.94 -4.89
C ARG A 70 16.83 16.73 -4.74
N PRO A 71 16.02 17.80 -4.78
CA PRO A 71 14.58 17.63 -4.96
C PRO A 71 14.40 16.90 -6.29
N ALA A 72 14.01 15.62 -6.22
CA ALA A 72 13.61 14.87 -7.40
C ALA A 72 12.45 15.64 -8.02
N THR A 73 12.72 16.37 -9.11
CA THR A 73 11.67 16.98 -9.91
C THR A 73 10.63 15.88 -10.17
N GLY A 74 9.34 16.13 -9.89
CA GLY A 74 8.31 15.10 -9.88
C GLY A 74 8.25 14.27 -11.17
N HIS A 75 8.74 14.85 -12.28
CA HIS A 75 8.88 14.20 -13.58
C HIS A 75 9.87 13.02 -13.58
N GLY A 76 11.06 13.19 -13.01
CA GLY A 76 12.09 12.13 -12.99
C GLY A 76 11.70 10.94 -12.09
N MET A 77 11.05 11.22 -10.96
CA MET A 77 10.52 10.19 -10.07
C MET A 77 9.37 9.42 -10.73
N GLY A 78 8.44 10.12 -11.39
CA GLY A 78 7.35 9.48 -12.13
C GLY A 78 7.87 8.52 -13.20
N GLN A 79 8.89 8.94 -13.96
CA GLN A 79 9.50 8.11 -14.99
C GLN A 79 10.19 6.86 -14.40
N ALA A 80 10.89 7.00 -13.27
CA ALA A 80 11.53 5.87 -12.59
C ALA A 80 10.52 4.84 -12.08
N ILE A 81 9.40 5.30 -11.49
CA ILE A 81 8.29 4.44 -11.08
C ILE A 81 7.71 3.70 -12.29
N ALA A 82 7.40 4.42 -13.37
CA ALA A 82 6.84 3.82 -14.58
C ALA A 82 7.76 2.74 -15.17
N HIS A 83 9.07 3.00 -15.25
CA HIS A 83 10.03 2.00 -15.73
C HIS A 83 10.12 0.76 -14.83
N SER A 84 10.16 0.94 -13.51
CA SER A 84 10.23 -0.20 -12.57
C SER A 84 8.97 -1.08 -12.66
N VAL A 85 7.79 -0.47 -12.70
CA VAL A 85 6.50 -1.18 -12.84
C VAL A 85 6.39 -1.86 -14.21
N HIS A 86 6.70 -1.15 -15.30
CA HIS A 86 6.65 -1.73 -16.65
C HIS A 86 7.61 -2.91 -16.80
N GLY A 87 8.84 -2.78 -16.27
CA GLY A 87 9.82 -3.87 -16.27
C GLY A 87 9.33 -5.08 -15.47
N ALA A 88 8.76 -4.86 -14.29
CA ALA A 88 8.18 -5.93 -13.48
C ALA A 88 7.06 -6.66 -14.24
N LEU A 89 6.10 -5.92 -14.81
CA LEU A 89 4.97 -6.48 -15.56
C LEU A 89 5.41 -7.27 -16.79
N ALA A 90 6.42 -6.78 -17.53
CA ALA A 90 7.00 -7.50 -18.66
C ALA A 90 7.71 -8.80 -18.22
N GLY A 91 8.43 -8.77 -17.10
CA GLY A 91 9.12 -9.93 -16.53
C GLY A 91 8.16 -11.03 -16.04
N ALA A 92 7.02 -10.65 -15.46
CA ALA A 92 6.00 -11.62 -15.02
C ALA A 92 5.36 -12.40 -16.19
N GLY A 93 5.37 -11.85 -17.41
CA GLY A 93 4.93 -12.54 -18.63
C GLY A 93 5.96 -13.54 -19.21
N ALA A 94 7.25 -13.41 -18.84
CA ALA A 94 8.34 -14.19 -19.43
C ALA A 94 8.56 -15.57 -18.78
N VAL A 95 7.99 -15.83 -17.59
CA VAL A 95 8.19 -17.08 -16.83
C VAL A 95 7.48 -18.30 -17.47
N LYS A 96 6.71 -18.13 -18.56
CA LYS A 96 5.91 -19.21 -19.18
C LYS A 96 6.46 -19.83 -20.47
N LYS A 97 7.71 -19.57 -20.85
CA LYS A 97 8.33 -20.23 -22.03
C LYS A 97 9.75 -20.68 -21.76
N GLY A 98 9.91 -21.82 -21.09
CA GLY A 98 11.23 -22.37 -20.82
C GLY A 98 11.23 -23.79 -20.24
N LYS A 99 11.03 -24.76 -21.13
CA LYS A 99 11.69 -26.09 -21.14
C LYS A 99 11.23 -27.18 -20.16
N MET A 100 10.38 -28.07 -20.67
CA MET A 100 10.41 -29.54 -20.50
C MET A 100 10.35 -30.14 -21.92
N PRO A 101 10.90 -31.32 -22.24
CA PRO A 101 11.76 -32.23 -21.47
C PRO A 101 13.27 -32.07 -21.78
#